data_AF-A0A3D1XRG6-F1
#
_entry.id   AF-A0A3D1XRG6-F1
#
_cell.length_a   1.000
_cell.length_b   1.000
_cell.length_c   1.000
_cell.angle_alpha   90.00
_cell.angle_beta   90.00
_cell.angle_gamma   90.00
#
_symmetry.space_group_name_H-M   'P 1'
#
loop_
_entity.id
_entity.type
_entity.pdbx_description
1 polymer ?
#
loop_
_entity_poly.entity_id
_entity_poly.type
_entity_poly.pdbx_seq_one_letter_code
_entity_poly.pdbx_strand_id
1 'polypeptide(L)'
;SLIWAEPFRDNNNGTVIDEGTGLVWQKGDSFHDLKKGLNWYDALEYVTLKNSQKFAGYDDWRLPTLNELNNLWQSSGTIKSKDDETLGLAP
;
A
#
# COMPACT_ATOMS: atom_id res chain seq x y z
N SER A 1 -27.30 -4.63 -2.14
CA SER A 1 -26.11 -5.48 -2.35
C SER A 1 -25.03 -4.55 -2.86
N LEU A 2 -23.98 -4.31 -2.07
CA LEU A 2 -22.88 -3.40 -2.43
C LEU A 2 -21.65 -4.27 -2.67
N ILE A 3 -21.18 -4.22 -3.90
CA ILE A 3 -20.03 -4.92 -4.44
C ILE A 3 -18.78 -4.12 -4.08
N TRP A 4 -17.97 -4.60 -3.14
CA TRP A 4 -16.60 -4.11 -3.01
C TRP A 4 -15.83 -4.45 -4.30
N ALA A 5 -14.88 -3.60 -4.68
CA ALA A 5 -13.77 -4.06 -5.51
C ALA A 5 -12.87 -4.94 -4.61
N GLU A 6 -13.34 -6.16 -4.32
CA GLU A 6 -12.43 -7.24 -3.94
C GLU A 6 -11.50 -7.42 -5.12
N PRO A 7 -10.17 -7.38 -4.93
CA PRO A 7 -9.59 -8.48 -4.16
C PRO A 7 -8.19 -8.17 -3.58
N PHE A 8 -8.12 -7.59 -2.38
CA PHE A 8 -6.86 -7.54 -1.64
C PHE A 8 -6.83 -8.68 -0.62
N ARG A 9 -5.87 -9.59 -0.75
CA ARG A 9 -5.67 -10.71 0.19
C ARG A 9 -4.37 -10.52 0.96
N ASP A 10 -4.45 -10.60 2.29
CA ASP A 10 -3.27 -10.54 3.15
C ASP A 10 -2.44 -11.84 3.03
N ASN A 11 -1.13 -11.69 2.81
CA ASN A 11 -0.20 -12.81 2.74
C ASN A 11 0.38 -13.20 4.11
N ASN A 12 0.01 -12.50 5.20
CA ASN A 12 0.47 -12.70 6.58
C ASN A 12 1.99 -12.58 6.77
N ASN A 13 2.68 -11.88 5.86
CA ASN A 13 4.12 -11.67 5.88
C ASN A 13 4.51 -10.19 5.71
N GLY A 14 3.57 -9.28 5.97
CA GLY A 14 3.74 -7.84 5.75
C GLY A 14 3.47 -7.39 4.32
N THR A 15 2.87 -8.25 3.49
CA THR A 15 2.42 -7.92 2.13
C THR A 15 0.96 -8.26 1.90
N VAL A 16 0.38 -7.67 0.87
CA VAL A 16 -0.99 -7.92 0.41
C VAL A 16 -0.94 -8.15 -1.09
N ILE A 17 -1.63 -9.17 -1.60
CA ILE A 17 -1.78 -9.39 -3.05
C ILE A 17 -3.06 -8.71 -3.53
N ASP A 18 -2.94 -7.94 -4.60
CA ASP A 18 -4.06 -7.49 -5.43
C ASP A 18 -4.35 -8.58 -6.47
N GLU A 19 -5.44 -9.33 -6.28
CA GLU A 19 -5.77 -10.44 -7.19
C GLU A 19 -6.30 -9.96 -8.55
N GLY A 20 -6.63 -8.68 -8.71
CA GLY A 20 -7.09 -8.11 -9.97
C GLY A 20 -5.93 -7.81 -10.91
N THR A 21 -4.79 -7.40 -10.36
CA THR A 21 -3.57 -7.12 -11.12
C THR A 21 -2.50 -8.21 -10.99
N GLY A 22 -2.60 -9.06 -9.97
CA GLY A 22 -1.56 -10.02 -9.59
C GLY A 22 -0.36 -9.38 -8.89
N LEU A 23 -0.40 -8.08 -8.61
CA LEU A 23 0.69 -7.36 -7.95
C LEU A 23 0.68 -7.60 -6.44
N VAL A 24 1.87 -7.62 -5.85
CA VAL A 24 2.06 -7.70 -4.40
C VAL A 24 2.49 -6.33 -3.88
N TRP A 25 1.84 -5.89 -2.82
CA TRP A 25 2.02 -4.59 -2.20
C TRP A 25 2.59 -4.74 -0.78
N GLN A 26 3.48 -3.83 -0.38
CA GLN A 26 3.89 -3.73 1.01
C GLN A 26 2.70 -3.21 1.84
N LYS A 27 2.37 -3.88 2.95
CA LYS A 27 1.21 -3.51 3.78
C LYS A 27 1.41 -2.20 4.54
N GLY A 28 2.65 -1.89 4.92
CA GLY A 28 3.06 -0.62 5.49
C GLY A 28 3.98 0.12 4.52
N ASP A 29 3.89 1.44 4.48
CA ASP A 29 4.75 2.28 3.65
C ASP A 29 6.11 2.57 4.32
N SER A 30 6.95 3.35 3.66
CA SER A 30 8.25 3.76 4.19
C SER A 30 8.15 4.60 5.47
N PHE A 31 7.05 5.31 5.69
CA PHE A 31 6.83 6.05 6.93
C PHE A 31 6.60 5.10 8.11
N HIS A 32 5.90 3.98 7.91
CA HIS A 32 5.73 2.96 8.94
C HIS A 32 7.09 2.44 9.44
N ASP A 33 8.03 2.21 8.53
CA ASP A 33 9.35 1.67 8.85
C ASP A 33 10.33 2.74 9.38
N LEU A 34 10.34 3.93 8.77
CA LEU A 34 11.38 4.94 9.01
C LEU A 34 10.94 6.11 9.89
N LYS A 35 9.63 6.25 10.15
CA LYS A 35 9.01 7.38 10.87
C LYS A 35 9.38 8.76 10.31
N LYS A 36 9.68 8.83 9.01
CA LYS A 36 10.00 10.07 8.29
C LYS A 36 9.44 10.02 6.87
N GLY A 37 9.06 11.19 6.35
CA GLY A 37 8.74 11.34 4.93
C GLY A 37 10.00 11.24 4.07
N LEU A 38 9.86 10.69 2.87
CA LEU A 38 10.95 10.50 1.92
C LEU A 38 10.80 11.44 0.72
N ASN A 39 11.92 11.96 0.23
CA ASN A 39 11.97 12.55 -1.10
C ASN A 39 12.05 11.44 -2.17
N TRP A 40 12.01 11.82 -3.46
CA TRP A 40 12.08 10.87 -4.56
C TRP A 40 13.32 9.95 -4.54
N TYR A 41 14.50 10.51 -4.29
CA TYR A 41 15.75 9.74 -4.27
C TYR A 41 15.79 8.78 -3.07
N ASP A 42 15.39 9.25 -1.89
CA ASP A 42 15.30 8.42 -0.69
C ASP A 42 14.31 7.25 -0.89
N ALA A 43 13.23 7.47 -1.64
CA ALA A 43 12.25 6.42 -1.96
C ALA A 43 12.86 5.34 -2.87
N LEU A 44 13.70 5.72 -3.84
CA LEU A 44 14.43 4.77 -4.68
C LEU A 44 15.47 3.97 -3.87
N GLU A 45 16.14 4.61 -2.91
CA GLU A 45 17.05 3.92 -1.99
C GLU A 45 16.29 2.96 -1.09
N TYR A 46 15.11 3.35 -0.58
CA TYR A 46 14.26 2.48 0.22
C TYR A 46 13.85 1.21 -0.54
N VAL A 47 13.44 1.34 -1.81
CA VAL A 47 13.15 0.20 -2.67
C VAL A 47 14.38 -0.70 -2.85
N THR A 48 15.54 -0.10 -3.13
CA THR A 48 16.81 -0.83 -3.29
C THR A 48 17.16 -1.63 -2.03
N LEU A 49 16.95 -1.03 -0.85
CA LEU A 49 17.16 -1.68 0.43
C LEU A 49 16.21 -2.87 0.63
N LYS A 50 14.91 -2.72 0.31
CA LYS A 50 13.94 -3.81 0.40
C LYS A 50 14.29 -5.00 -0.49
N ASN A 51 14.78 -4.72 -1.71
CA ASN A 51 15.25 -5.75 -2.63
C ASN A 51 16.48 -6.49 -2.10
N SER A 52 17.47 -5.75 -1.58
CA SER A 52 18.65 -6.33 -0.96
C SER A 52 18.31 -7.21 0.26
N GLN A 53 17.31 -6.81 1.05
CA GLN A 53 16.82 -7.54 2.21
C GLN A 53 15.94 -8.75 1.86
N LYS A 54 15.55 -8.91 0.59
CA LYS A 54 14.54 -9.88 0.15
C LYS A 54 13.26 -9.83 1.00
N PHE A 55 12.77 -8.62 1.26
CA PHE A 55 11.62 -8.42 2.15
C PHE A 55 10.43 -9.28 1.67
N ALA A 56 9.85 -10.04 2.62
CA ALA A 56 8.77 -11.01 2.37
C ALA A 56 9.09 -12.08 1.30
N GLY A 57 10.37 -12.31 0.99
CA GLY A 57 10.82 -13.27 -0.02
C GLY A 57 10.99 -12.71 -1.42
N TYR A 58 10.73 -11.41 -1.64
CA TYR A 58 10.80 -10.75 -2.94
C TYR A 58 12.02 -9.83 -3.05
N ASP A 59 12.65 -9.79 -4.21
CA ASP A 59 13.80 -8.93 -4.54
C ASP A 59 13.56 -8.03 -5.77
N ASP A 60 12.30 -7.90 -6.19
CA ASP A 60 11.83 -7.15 -7.36
C ASP A 60 10.83 -6.02 -7.01
N TRP A 61 10.87 -5.52 -5.78
CA TRP A 61 10.13 -4.34 -5.34
C TRP A 61 10.45 -3.12 -6.22
N ARG A 62 9.41 -2.32 -6.48
CA ARG A 62 9.48 -1.03 -7.19
C ARG A 62 8.44 -0.06 -6.66
N LEU A 63 8.58 1.21 -7.02
CA LEU A 63 7.50 2.19 -6.83
C LEU A 63 6.32 1.87 -7.77
N PRO A 64 5.07 2.12 -7.34
CA PRO A 64 3.91 2.00 -8.22
C PRO A 64 3.98 3.01 -9.37
N THR A 65 3.40 2.64 -10.50
CA THR A 65 3.03 3.62 -11.52
C THR A 65 1.83 4.43 -11.05
N LEU A 66 1.59 5.59 -11.67
CA LEU A 66 0.43 6.42 -11.34
C LEU A 66 -0.90 5.68 -11.52
N ASN A 67 -1.01 4.84 -12.55
CA ASN A 67 -2.22 4.07 -12.81
C ASN A 67 -2.47 2.99 -11.76
N GLU A 68 -1.43 2.28 -11.33
CA GLU A 68 -1.53 1.30 -10.24
C GLU A 68 -1.89 1.98 -8.92
N LEU A 69 -1.28 3.13 -8.62
CA LEU A 69 -1.58 3.91 -7.41
C LEU A 69 -3.05 4.33 -7.36
N ASN A 70 -3.62 4.77 -8.49
CA ASN A 70 -5.03 5.15 -8.55
C ASN A 70 -5.97 3.97 -8.26
N ASN A 71 -5.56 2.73 -8.57
CA ASN A 71 -6.35 1.54 -8.27
C ASN A 71 -6.19 1.04 -6.83
N LEU A 72 -5.14 1.48 -6.12
CA LEU A 72 -4.95 1.19 -4.69
C LEU A 72 -5.84 2.05 -3.78
N TRP A 73 -6.34 3.18 -4.29
CA TRP A 73 -7.09 4.14 -3.50
C TRP A 73 -8.60 4.00 -3.73
N GLN A 74 -9.36 3.81 -2.64
CA GLN A 74 -10.83 3.85 -2.66
C GLN A 74 -11.32 5.11 -1.94
N SER A 75 -11.87 6.07 -2.70
CA SER A 75 -12.38 7.33 -2.15
C SER A 75 -13.69 7.18 -1.37
N SER A 76 -14.40 6.06 -1.54
CA SER A 76 -15.65 5.75 -0.83
C SER A 76 -15.45 5.06 0.52
N GLY A 77 -14.20 4.76 0.89
CA GLY A 77 -13.89 4.18 2.19
C GLY A 77 -14.24 5.15 3.31
N THR A 78 -14.98 4.67 4.31
CA THR A 78 -15.22 5.40 5.55
C THR A 78 -13.89 5.50 6.31
N ILE A 79 -13.10 6.56 6.07
CA ILE A 79 -11.83 6.74 6.75
C ILE A 79 -12.16 7.14 8.18
N LYS A 80 -11.83 6.31 9.16
CA LYS A 80 -11.97 6.71 10.55
C LYS A 80 -10.73 7.49 11.00
N SER A 81 -10.95 8.64 11.62
CA SER A 81 -9.94 9.40 12.33
C SER A 81 -9.40 8.59 13.52
N LYS A 82 -8.27 9.04 14.07
CA LYS A 82 -7.69 8.53 15.32
C LYS A 82 -8.69 8.61 16.50
N ASP A 83 -9.63 9.55 16.43
CA ASP A 83 -10.69 9.75 17.43
C ASP A 83 -11.98 8.97 17.08
N ASP A 84 -11.90 7.98 16.19
CA ASP A 84 -13.00 7.14 15.69
C ASP A 84 -14.08 7.93 14.92
N GLU A 85 -13.82 9.20 14.58
CA GLU A 85 -14.69 10.01 13.73
C GLU A 85 -14.64 9.54 12.28
N THR A 86 -15.81 9.32 11.68
CA THR A 86 -15.91 9.06 10.24
C THR A 86 -15.55 10.31 9.44
N LEU A 87 -14.41 10.28 8.77
CA LEU A 87 -13.98 11.24 7.77
C LEU A 87 -14.47 10.77 6.39
N GLY A 88 -15.39 11.54 5.83
CA GLY A 88 -16.01 11.32 4.53
C GLY A 88 -17.22 12.23 4.36
N LEU A 89 -17.63 12.49 3.12
CA LEU A 89 -18.89 13.18 2.86
C LEU A 89 -20.03 12.25 3.30
N ALA A 90 -20.92 12.75 4.16
CA ALA A 90 -22.20 12.10 4.39
C ALA A 90 -22.94 11.93 3.05
N PRO A 91 -23.73 10.85 2.88
CA PRO A 91 -24.46 10.59 1.63
C PRO A 91 -25.38 11.75 1.22
#